data_AF-A0A2I1HX47-F1
#
_entry.id   AF-A0A2I1HX47-F1
#
_cell.length_a   1.000
_cell.length_b   1.000
_cell.length_c   1.000
_cell.angle_alpha   90.00
_cell.angle_beta   90.00
_cell.angle_gamma   90.00
#
_symmetry.space_group_name_H-M   'P 1'
#
loop_
_entity.id
_entity.type
_entity.pdbx_description
1 polymer ?
#
loop_
_entity_poly.entity_id
_entity_poly.type
_entity_poly.pdbx_seq_one_letter_code
_entity_poly.pdbx_strand_id
1 'polypeptide(L)'
;MIGVAKTVFPFLVLLFFIVLGYAQAFFIVLRSNSINDDNDPWNIATKYNFINSDGTINNNITTIIQDPDSNTNLFNWFFTSLLAVYNLLT
;
A
#
# COMPACT_ATOMS: atom_id res chain seq x y z
N MET A 1 -21.51 -32.40 6.18
CA MET A 1 -20.63 -31.23 5.89
C MET A 1 -19.59 -30.90 6.98
N ILE A 2 -19.74 -31.38 8.23
CA ILE A 2 -18.81 -31.10 9.35
C ILE A 2 -17.35 -31.58 9.12
N GLY A 3 -17.12 -32.61 8.29
CA GLY A 3 -15.78 -33.16 8.05
C GLY A 3 -14.82 -32.19 7.34
N VAL A 4 -15.26 -31.54 6.25
CA VAL A 4 -14.42 -30.66 5.43
C VAL A 4 -13.97 -29.43 6.21
N ALA A 5 -14.88 -28.80 6.97
CA ALA A 5 -14.56 -27.65 7.81
C ALA A 5 -13.45 -27.99 8.83
N LYS A 6 -13.47 -29.19 9.41
CA LYS A 6 -12.46 -29.66 10.36
C LYS A 6 -11.08 -29.84 9.72
N THR A 7 -11.04 -30.18 8.43
CA THR A 7 -9.80 -30.32 7.66
C THR A 7 -9.23 -28.97 7.21
N VAL A 8 -10.08 -28.01 6.83
CA VAL A 8 -9.66 -26.70 6.29
C VAL A 8 -9.35 -25.67 7.39
N PHE A 9 -9.99 -25.79 8.55
CA PHE A 9 -9.79 -24.86 9.67
C PHE A 9 -8.31 -24.62 10.07
N PRO A 10 -7.46 -25.64 10.27
CA PRO A 10 -6.05 -25.40 10.63
C PRO A 10 -5.29 -24.64 9.55
N PHE A 11 -5.62 -24.84 8.28
CA PHE A 11 -5.05 -24.06 7.18
C PHE A 11 -5.45 -22.58 7.27
N LEU A 12 -6.72 -22.28 7.58
CA LEU A 12 -7.18 -20.90 7.75
C LEU A 12 -6.50 -20.20 8.94
N VAL A 13 -6.27 -20.92 10.04
CA VAL A 13 -5.52 -20.39 11.19
C VAL A 13 -4.08 -20.08 10.81
N LEU A 14 -3.41 -20.98 10.08
CA LEU A 14 -2.06 -20.73 9.58
C LEU A 14 -2.02 -19.52 8.64
N LEU A 15 -2.96 -19.46 7.68
CA LEU A 15 -3.06 -18.35 6.73
C LEU A 15 -3.28 -17.02 7.45
N PHE A 16 -4.12 -17.00 8.50
CA PHE A 16 -4.34 -15.82 9.32
C PHE A 16 -3.03 -15.31 9.95
N PHE A 17 -2.22 -16.18 10.54
CA PHE A 17 -0.93 -15.79 11.10
C PHE A 17 0.07 -15.32 10.04
N ILE A 18 0.06 -15.93 8.85
CA ILE A 18 0.88 -15.47 7.72
C ILE A 18 0.49 -14.04 7.33
N VAL A 19 -0.81 -13.78 7.14
CA VAL A 19 -1.32 -12.45 6.79
C VAL A 19 -0.97 -11.42 7.86
N LEU A 20 -1.18 -11.74 9.14
CA LEU A 20 -0.79 -10.86 10.24
C LEU A 20 0.72 -10.60 10.30
N GLY A 21 1.54 -11.64 10.09
CA GLY A 21 2.99 -11.53 10.10
C GLY A 21 3.51 -10.60 9.01
N TYR A 22 3.03 -10.76 7.77
CA TYR A 22 3.38 -9.86 6.66
C TYR A 22 2.89 -8.44 6.89
N ALA A 23 1.64 -8.27 7.36
CA ALA A 23 1.09 -6.94 7.60
C ALA A 23 1.91 -6.19 8.66
N GLN A 24 2.32 -6.88 9.73
CA GLN A 24 3.18 -6.32 10.77
C GLN A 24 4.59 -6.00 10.25
N ALA A 25 5.18 -6.89 9.46
CA ALA A 25 6.49 -6.66 8.87
C ALA A 25 6.48 -5.43 7.95
N PHE A 26 5.50 -5.32 7.05
CA PHE A 26 5.35 -4.17 6.17
C PHE A 26 5.06 -2.89 6.95
N PHE A 27 4.19 -2.94 7.97
CA PHE A 27 3.94 -1.79 8.84
C PHE A 27 5.22 -1.27 9.54
N ILE A 28 6.14 -2.15 9.91
CA ILE A 28 7.38 -1.72 10.56
C ILE A 28 8.40 -1.20 9.54
N VAL A 29 8.58 -1.93 8.43
CA VAL A 29 9.66 -1.68 7.46
C VAL A 29 9.31 -0.54 6.47
N LEU A 30 8.05 -0.44 6.05
CA LEU A 30 7.63 0.47 4.97
C LEU A 30 6.84 1.69 5.47
N ARG A 31 6.62 1.81 6.77
CA ARG A 31 6.06 3.04 7.36
C ARG A 31 7.06 4.18 7.20
N SER A 32 6.56 5.36 6.89
CA SER A 32 7.37 6.58 6.93
C SER A 32 7.73 6.93 8.38
N ASN A 33 9.01 7.12 8.67
CA ASN A 33 9.51 7.48 10.00
C ASN A 33 10.15 8.87 10.03
N SER A 34 10.35 9.50 8.88
CA SER A 34 10.89 10.86 8.77
C SER A 34 10.40 11.57 7.51
N ILE A 35 10.40 12.90 7.56
CA ILE A 35 10.15 13.73 6.39
C ILE A 35 11.23 13.45 5.33
N ASN A 36 10.81 13.26 4.08
CA ASN A 36 11.61 12.95 2.91
C ASN A 36 12.32 11.57 2.94
N ASP A 37 11.86 10.60 3.73
CA ASP A 37 12.27 9.20 3.49
C ASP A 37 11.59 8.62 2.24
N ASP A 38 12.09 7.51 1.72
CA ASP A 38 11.57 6.90 0.48
C ASP A 38 10.06 6.58 0.55
N ASN A 39 9.54 6.33 1.75
CA ASN A 39 8.14 6.00 1.99
C ASN A 39 7.33 7.20 2.51
N ASP A 40 7.89 8.42 2.54
CA ASP A 40 7.16 9.64 2.85
C ASP A 40 5.99 9.75 1.86
N PRO A 41 4.74 9.91 2.34
CA PRO A 41 3.57 10.05 1.48
C PRO A 41 3.73 11.09 0.37
N TRP A 42 4.49 12.18 0.60
CA TRP A 42 4.78 13.18 -0.42
C TRP A 42 5.71 12.69 -1.54
N ASN A 43 6.59 11.74 -1.26
CA ASN A 43 7.51 11.17 -2.23
C ASN A 43 6.83 10.16 -3.17
N ILE A 44 5.82 9.44 -2.66
CA ILE A 44 5.07 8.41 -3.39
C ILE A 44 3.67 8.86 -3.84
N ALA A 45 3.29 10.11 -3.56
CA ALA A 45 2.03 10.69 -4.01
C ALA A 45 1.90 10.68 -5.55
N THR A 46 0.67 10.56 -6.02
CA THR A 46 0.37 10.60 -7.46
C THR A 46 0.76 11.95 -8.05
N LYS A 47 1.42 11.89 -9.20
CA LYS A 47 1.96 13.03 -9.92
C LYS A 47 1.25 13.20 -11.25
N TYR A 48 0.70 14.38 -11.49
CA TYR A 48 0.03 14.73 -12.74
C TYR A 48 0.90 15.66 -13.56
N ASN A 49 1.19 15.24 -14.79
CA ASN A 49 1.87 16.07 -15.77
C ASN A 49 0.84 16.81 -16.61
N PHE A 50 1.12 18.07 -16.93
CA PHE A 50 0.31 18.82 -17.87
C PHE A 50 0.60 18.37 -19.30
N ILE A 51 -0.48 18.08 -20.04
CA ILE A 51 -0.45 17.76 -21.45
C ILE A 51 -0.96 18.98 -22.20
N ASN A 52 -0.14 19.51 -23.11
CA ASN A 52 -0.51 20.62 -23.97
C ASN A 52 -1.57 20.20 -24.99
N SER A 53 -2.24 21.18 -25.61
CA SER A 53 -3.27 20.92 -26.63
C SER A 53 -2.74 20.21 -27.89
N ASP A 54 -1.43 20.26 -28.13
CA ASP A 54 -0.73 19.55 -29.22
C ASP A 54 -0.29 18.12 -28.83
N GLY A 55 -0.63 17.66 -27.61
CA GLY A 55 -0.28 16.34 -27.09
C GLY A 55 1.14 16.23 -26.53
N THR A 56 1.91 17.33 -26.50
CA THR A 56 3.25 17.31 -25.89
C THR A 56 3.16 17.39 -24.37
N ILE A 57 4.01 16.62 -23.68
CA ILE A 57 4.15 16.70 -22.22
C ILE A 57 5.15 17.80 -21.91
N ASN A 58 4.72 18.80 -21.15
CA ASN A 58 5.61 19.86 -20.74
C ASN A 58 6.45 19.41 -19.53
N ASN A 59 7.55 18.70 -19.80
CA ASN A 59 8.47 18.20 -18.77
C ASN A 59 9.12 19.32 -17.92
N ASN A 60 9.01 20.59 -18.35
CA ASN A 60 9.63 21.74 -17.70
C ASN A 60 8.65 22.56 -16.84
N ILE A 61 7.35 22.25 -16.84
CA ILE A 61 6.33 23.05 -16.14
C ILE A 61 5.52 22.16 -15.19
N THR A 62 5.85 22.31 -13.90
CA THR A 62 5.04 21.98 -12.72
C THR A 62 4.25 20.67 -12.78
N THR A 63 4.80 19.62 -12.20
CA THR A 63 4.01 18.44 -11.84
C THR A 63 3.06 18.82 -10.70
N ILE A 64 1.75 18.65 -10.88
CA ILE A 64 0.82 18.75 -9.74
C ILE A 64 0.98 17.47 -8.94
N ILE A 65 1.32 17.62 -7.66
CA ILE A 65 1.35 16.51 -6.71
C ILE A 65 -0.03 16.46 -6.05
N GLN A 66 -0.67 15.30 -6.09
CA GLN A 66 -1.89 15.08 -5.30
C GLN A 66 -1.54 15.14 -3.82
N ASP A 67 -2.31 15.89 -3.03
CA ASP A 67 -2.14 15.87 -1.58
C ASP A 67 -2.25 14.42 -1.07
N PRO A 68 -1.26 13.92 -0.34
CA PRO A 68 -1.28 12.55 0.15
C PRO A 68 -2.39 12.35 1.18
N ASP A 69 -3.05 11.21 1.12
CA ASP A 69 -4.05 10.79 2.10
C ASP A 69 -3.57 9.56 2.89
N SER A 70 -4.44 9.02 3.74
CA SER A 70 -4.13 7.84 4.57
C SER A 70 -3.85 6.57 3.76
N ASN A 71 -4.22 6.53 2.48
CA ASN A 71 -4.04 5.39 1.59
C ASN A 71 -2.87 5.57 0.62
N THR A 72 -2.32 6.79 0.47
CA THR A 72 -1.12 7.03 -0.34
C THR A 72 0.06 6.17 0.12
N ASN A 73 0.29 6.07 1.43
CA ASN A 73 1.14 5.04 2.03
C ASN A 73 0.30 4.12 2.91
N LEU A 74 -0.06 2.94 2.39
CA LEU A 74 -0.83 1.94 3.13
C LEU A 74 -0.12 1.41 4.39
N PHE A 75 1.18 1.63 4.54
CA PHE A 75 1.99 1.12 5.66
C PHE A 75 2.05 2.07 6.85
N ASN A 76 1.48 3.28 6.76
CA ASN A 76 1.45 4.22 7.86
C ASN A 76 0.48 3.84 8.99
N TRP A 77 -0.47 2.95 8.71
CA TRP A 77 -1.40 2.42 9.71
C TRP A 77 -1.52 0.89 9.58
N PHE A 78 -1.53 0.19 10.71
CA PHE A 78 -1.51 -1.28 10.70
C PHE A 78 -2.68 -1.90 9.92
N PHE A 79 -3.89 -1.32 10.01
CA PHE A 79 -5.05 -1.85 9.31
C PHE A 79 -4.98 -1.64 7.80
N THR A 80 -4.39 -0.55 7.32
CA THR A 80 -4.13 -0.37 5.88
C THR A 80 -2.99 -1.27 5.39
N SER A 81 -2.05 -1.68 6.26
CA SER A 81 -1.08 -2.71 5.91
C SER A 81 -1.73 -4.08 5.67
N LEU A 82 -2.84 -4.40 6.35
CA LEU A 82 -3.63 -5.61 6.04
C LEU A 82 -4.22 -5.53 4.63
N LEU A 83 -4.69 -4.35 4.21
CA LEU A 83 -5.17 -4.13 2.83
C LEU A 83 -4.02 -4.29 1.82
N ALA A 84 -2.81 -3.83 2.13
CA ALA A 84 -1.65 -4.04 1.27
C ALA A 84 -1.29 -5.53 1.12
N VAL A 85 -1.37 -6.33 2.19
CA VAL A 85 -1.18 -7.78 2.11
C VAL A 85 -2.29 -8.44 1.29
N TYR A 86 -3.53 -7.98 1.42
CA TYR A 86 -4.62 -8.44 0.55
C TYR A 86 -4.32 -8.16 -0.93
N ASN A 87 -3.91 -6.94 -1.27
CA ASN A 87 -3.52 -6.54 -2.63
C ASN A 87 -2.29 -7.31 -3.15
N LEU A 88 -1.42 -7.81 -2.27
CA LEU A 88 -0.30 -8.67 -2.65
C LEU A 88 -0.75 -10.10 -2.99
N LEU A 89 -1.83 -10.57 -2.36
CA LEU A 89 -2.33 -11.94 -2.48
C LEU A 89 -3.37 -12.11 -3.61
N THR A 90 -3.96 -11.02 -4.11
CA THR A 90 -5.00 -11.02 -5.16
C THR A 90 -4.54 -10.33 -6.44
#